data_AF-A0A381WBU3-F1
#
_entry.id   AF-A0A381WBU3-F1
#
_cell.length_a   1.000
_cell.length_b   1.000
_cell.length_c   1.000
_cell.angle_alpha   90.00
_cell.angle_beta   90.00
_cell.angle_gamma   90.00
#
_symmetry.space_group_name_H-M   'P 1'
#
loop_
_entity.id
_entity.type
_entity.pdbx_description
1 polymer ?
#
loop_
_entity_poly.entity_id
_entity_poly.type
_entity_poly.pdbx_seq_one_letter_code
_entity_poly.pdbx_strand_id
1 'polypeptide(L)'
;MAVSSGFTRGHTPYFRWTCGLVAAGLLALTVSAAETQWGRRWRGGPPRFPTAVKTDRAFAFARVMFQSYRREPGGYGWSTDYPLSDANFMIRLSELTTTPVSLDPHGDPNHVVVRLTDPELFDYPFVFMSDVGTVFFTDDEAGGLRRYLEQGGFLWVDDFWGPAAWDTWRGEIRKALPSSQYPITDLS
;
A
#
# COMPACT_ATOMS: atom_id res chain seq x y z
N MET A 1 -19.21 4.46 84.08
CA MET A 1 -18.71 3.43 83.15
C MET A 1 -19.47 3.56 81.85
N ALA A 2 -18.90 4.23 80.85
CA ALA A 2 -19.31 4.19 79.44
C ALA A 2 -18.15 4.77 78.62
N VAL A 3 -17.52 3.91 77.81
CA VAL A 3 -16.35 4.21 76.97
C VAL A 3 -16.86 4.74 75.64
N SER A 4 -16.42 5.93 75.24
CA SER A 4 -16.59 6.46 73.88
C SER A 4 -15.38 6.03 73.05
N SER A 5 -15.60 5.18 72.04
CA SER A 5 -14.59 4.79 71.06
C SER A 5 -14.82 5.55 69.76
N GLY A 6 -13.96 6.55 69.50
CA GLY A 6 -13.84 7.18 68.18
C GLY A 6 -13.06 6.26 67.23
N PHE A 7 -13.70 5.83 66.14
CA PHE A 7 -13.03 5.12 65.05
C PHE A 7 -12.72 6.11 63.93
N THR A 8 -11.52 6.69 63.93
CA THR A 8 -10.99 7.44 62.78
C THR A 8 -10.54 6.47 61.69
N ARG A 9 -11.29 6.41 60.60
CA ARG A 9 -10.98 5.62 59.41
C ARG A 9 -9.85 6.31 58.63
N GLY A 10 -8.61 5.87 58.83
CA GLY A 10 -7.47 6.32 58.02
C GLY A 10 -7.65 5.89 56.57
N HIS A 11 -7.92 6.84 55.67
CA HIS A 11 -7.77 6.61 54.24
C HIS A 11 -6.29 6.63 53.91
N THR A 12 -5.73 5.45 53.67
CA THR A 12 -4.34 5.27 53.28
C THR A 12 -4.08 5.98 51.95
N PRO A 13 -3.13 6.93 51.89
CA PRO A 13 -2.86 7.73 50.69
C PRO A 13 -2.42 6.86 49.51
N TYR A 14 -1.86 5.68 49.78
CA TYR A 14 -1.34 4.73 48.81
C TYR A 14 -2.38 4.27 47.76
N PHE A 15 -3.67 4.21 48.10
CA PHE A 15 -4.71 3.75 47.17
C PHE A 15 -4.96 4.72 46.00
N ARG A 16 -4.79 6.04 46.23
CA ARG A 16 -4.97 7.05 45.18
C ARG A 16 -3.79 7.08 44.20
N TRP A 17 -2.58 6.81 44.70
CA TRP A 17 -1.37 6.74 43.88
C TRP A 17 -1.32 5.47 43.03
N THR A 18 -1.76 4.33 43.56
CA THR A 18 -1.82 3.08 42.78
C THR A 18 -2.85 3.15 41.66
N CYS A 19 -4.05 3.70 41.89
CA CYS A 19 -5.03 3.92 40.82
C CYS A 19 -4.52 4.91 39.76
N GLY A 20 -3.82 5.98 40.17
CA GLY A 20 -3.22 6.94 39.24
C GLY A 20 -2.12 6.34 38.36
N LEU A 21 -1.26 5.48 38.92
CA LEU A 21 -0.20 4.80 38.18
C LEU A 21 -0.75 3.74 37.20
N VAL A 22 -1.80 3.01 37.59
CA VAL A 22 -2.47 2.04 36.70
C VAL A 22 -3.16 2.77 35.54
N ALA A 23 -3.87 3.86 35.82
CA ALA A 23 -4.51 4.66 34.78
C ALA A 23 -3.48 5.28 33.81
N ALA A 24 -2.37 5.81 34.32
CA ALA A 24 -1.28 6.35 33.50
C ALA A 24 -0.59 5.27 32.66
N GLY A 25 -0.39 4.07 33.21
CA GLY A 25 0.16 2.93 32.47
C GLY A 25 -0.77 2.46 31.34
N LEU A 26 -2.08 2.38 31.58
CA LEU A 26 -3.07 2.05 30.56
C LEU A 26 -3.16 3.12 29.47
N LEU A 27 -3.07 4.40 29.83
CA LEU A 27 -3.04 5.50 28.85
C LEU A 27 -1.76 5.46 27.99
N ALA A 28 -0.61 5.22 28.61
CA ALA A 28 0.66 5.12 27.88
C ALA A 28 0.70 3.91 26.93
N LEU A 29 0.14 2.78 27.34
CA LEU A 29 0.03 1.58 26.49
C LEU A 29 -0.92 1.81 25.30
N THR A 30 -2.05 2.48 25.52
CA THR A 30 -3.00 2.78 24.44
C THR A 30 -2.45 3.81 23.45
N VAL A 31 -1.75 4.84 23.93
CA VAL A 31 -1.06 5.82 23.07
C VAL A 31 0.05 5.16 22.27
N SER A 32 0.90 4.33 22.88
CA SER A 32 1.99 3.63 22.16
C SER A 32 1.45 2.64 21.12
N ALA A 33 0.37 1.91 21.44
CA ALA A 33 -0.28 1.03 20.48
C ALA A 33 -0.90 1.82 19.31
N ALA A 34 -1.58 2.93 19.60
CA ALA A 34 -2.15 3.81 18.59
C ALA A 34 -1.07 4.45 17.70
N GLU A 35 0.04 4.92 18.27
CA GLU A 35 1.18 5.47 17.53
C GLU A 35 1.89 4.40 16.69
N THR A 36 2.01 3.18 17.18
CA THR A 36 2.61 2.07 16.42
C THR A 36 1.72 1.66 15.25
N GLN A 37 0.40 1.60 15.48
CA GLN A 37 -0.59 1.30 14.44
C GLN A 37 -0.72 2.43 13.41
N TRP A 38 -0.71 3.69 13.86
CA TRP A 38 -0.72 4.89 13.01
C TRP A 38 0.60 5.01 12.25
N GLY A 39 1.73 4.81 12.91
CA GLY A 39 3.06 4.79 12.29
C GLY A 39 3.18 3.74 11.20
N ARG A 40 2.65 2.53 11.41
CA ARG A 40 2.57 1.48 10.37
C ARG A 40 1.63 1.83 9.22
N ARG A 41 0.54 2.56 9.49
CA ARG A 41 -0.44 2.99 8.48
C ARG A 41 0.09 4.13 7.59
N TRP A 42 0.93 5.01 8.13
CA TRP A 42 1.40 6.22 7.43
C TRP A 42 2.87 6.16 6.94
N ARG A 43 3.71 5.24 7.44
CA ARG A 43 5.11 5.08 6.98
C ARG A 43 5.31 3.99 5.92
N GLY A 44 4.24 3.56 5.25
CA GLY A 44 4.29 2.46 4.30
C GLY A 44 4.54 1.12 5.01
N GLY A 45 3.56 0.22 4.98
CA GLY A 45 3.79 -1.16 5.40
C GLY A 45 4.79 -1.86 4.47
N PRO A 46 5.33 -3.03 4.86
CA PRO A 46 6.10 -3.85 3.92
C PRO A 46 5.25 -4.17 2.67
N PRO A 47 5.89 -4.41 1.50
CA PRO A 47 5.17 -4.87 0.31
C PRO A 47 4.37 -6.15 0.60
N ARG A 48 3.11 -6.20 0.18
CA ARG A 48 2.23 -7.37 0.32
C ARG A 48 2.31 -8.22 -0.96
N PHE A 49 3.20 -9.22 -1.00
CA PHE A 49 3.33 -10.09 -2.17
C PHE A 49 2.18 -11.10 -2.30
N PRO A 50 1.88 -11.62 -3.51
CA PRO A 50 0.79 -12.58 -3.77
C PRO A 50 0.84 -13.86 -2.93
N THR A 51 2.01 -14.28 -2.46
CA THR A 51 2.15 -15.45 -1.57
C THR A 51 1.36 -15.33 -0.27
N ALA A 52 0.97 -14.11 0.12
CA ALA A 52 0.15 -13.82 1.29
C ALA A 52 -1.36 -13.72 1.00
N VAL A 53 -1.78 -13.68 -0.28
CA VAL A 53 -3.17 -13.43 -0.69
C VAL A 53 -3.56 -14.40 -1.80
N LYS A 54 -4.43 -15.37 -1.50
CA LYS A 54 -5.02 -16.20 -2.56
C LYS A 54 -5.97 -15.35 -3.41
N THR A 55 -5.85 -15.44 -4.73
CA THR A 55 -6.87 -14.89 -5.64
C THR A 55 -8.21 -15.58 -5.38
N ASP A 56 -9.22 -14.79 -5.05
CA ASP A 56 -10.60 -15.20 -4.77
C ASP A 56 -11.53 -14.88 -5.96
N ARG A 57 -10.96 -14.55 -7.12
CA ARG A 57 -11.63 -14.06 -8.34
C ARG A 57 -12.32 -12.70 -8.21
N ALA A 58 -12.21 -12.03 -7.07
CA ALA A 58 -12.60 -10.63 -6.96
C ALA A 58 -11.47 -9.73 -7.47
N PHE A 59 -11.79 -8.48 -7.78
CA PHE A 59 -10.79 -7.50 -8.19
C PHE A 59 -9.83 -7.25 -7.02
N ALA A 60 -8.53 -7.22 -7.29
CA ALA A 60 -7.49 -6.83 -6.35
C ALA A 60 -6.55 -5.83 -7.05
N PHE A 61 -6.23 -4.73 -6.37
CA PHE A 61 -5.33 -3.72 -6.92
C PHE A 61 -3.89 -4.23 -6.86
N ALA A 62 -3.32 -4.53 -8.02
CA ALA A 62 -1.96 -5.05 -8.14
C ALA A 62 -0.99 -3.94 -8.57
N ARG A 63 -0.09 -3.56 -7.67
CA ARG A 63 0.96 -2.58 -7.93
C ARG A 63 2.24 -3.27 -8.38
N VAL A 64 2.85 -2.80 -9.45
CA VAL A 64 4.13 -3.31 -9.92
C VAL A 64 5.27 -2.64 -9.16
N MET A 65 6.13 -3.45 -8.54
CA MET A 65 7.41 -3.03 -7.98
C MET A 65 8.48 -2.98 -9.06
N PHE A 66 9.28 -1.91 -9.08
CA PHE A 66 10.36 -1.71 -10.04
C PHE A 66 11.55 -1.00 -9.41
N GLN A 67 12.67 -0.98 -10.12
CA GLN A 67 13.86 -0.21 -9.75
C GLN A 67 13.79 1.21 -10.34
N SER A 68 14.35 2.19 -9.65
CA SER A 68 14.39 3.57 -10.15
C SER A 68 15.81 3.98 -10.56
N TYR A 69 15.95 4.58 -11.74
CA TYR A 69 17.22 5.18 -12.21
C TYR A 69 17.68 6.36 -11.36
N ARG A 70 16.72 7.11 -10.81
CA ARG A 70 16.97 8.33 -10.05
C ARG A 70 15.93 8.48 -8.94
N ARG A 71 16.25 9.34 -7.98
CA ARG A 71 15.29 9.79 -6.97
C ARG A 71 14.74 11.15 -7.36
N GLU A 72 13.45 11.36 -7.16
CA GLU A 72 12.80 12.65 -7.38
C GLU A 72 12.37 13.29 -6.05
N PRO A 73 12.41 14.62 -5.92
CA PRO A 73 11.85 15.29 -4.74
C PRO A 73 10.36 15.00 -4.62
N GLY A 74 9.94 14.39 -3.52
CA GLY A 74 8.54 14.00 -3.30
C GLY A 74 8.15 12.62 -3.88
N GLY A 75 8.98 12.05 -4.76
CA GLY A 75 8.79 10.70 -5.30
C GLY A 75 9.52 9.62 -4.49
N TYR A 76 8.92 8.43 -4.45
CA TYR A 76 9.46 7.24 -3.81
C TYR A 76 9.48 6.04 -4.78
N GLY A 77 9.46 6.30 -6.09
CA GLY A 77 9.41 5.28 -7.13
C GLY A 77 8.13 4.45 -7.03
N TRP A 78 8.24 3.14 -7.21
CA TRP A 78 7.10 2.22 -7.15
C TRP A 78 6.26 2.37 -5.87
N SER A 79 6.88 2.80 -4.76
CA SER A 79 6.24 2.94 -3.45
C SER A 79 5.54 4.27 -3.20
N THR A 80 5.54 5.19 -4.17
CA THR A 80 4.79 6.44 -4.05
C THR A 80 3.31 6.16 -3.76
N ASP A 81 2.81 6.80 -2.68
CA ASP A 81 1.48 6.65 -2.08
C ASP A 81 1.07 5.23 -1.61
N TYR A 82 1.99 4.27 -1.63
CA TYR A 82 1.73 2.92 -1.12
C TYR A 82 1.74 2.90 0.42
N PRO A 83 0.83 2.15 1.10
CA PRO A 83 -0.28 1.36 0.55
C PRO A 83 -1.61 2.10 0.48
N LEU A 84 -1.66 3.37 0.90
CA LEU A 84 -2.91 4.07 1.16
C LEU A 84 -3.69 4.35 -0.12
N SER A 85 -3.02 4.69 -1.23
CA SER A 85 -3.65 4.86 -2.53
C SER A 85 -4.33 3.57 -3.01
N ASP A 86 -3.62 2.44 -2.93
CA ASP A 86 -4.13 1.12 -3.33
C ASP A 86 -5.38 0.74 -2.53
N ALA A 87 -5.33 0.89 -1.21
CA ALA A 87 -6.48 0.62 -0.34
C ALA A 87 -7.64 1.57 -0.63
N ASN A 88 -7.38 2.87 -0.81
CA ASN A 88 -8.42 3.85 -1.10
C ASN A 88 -9.10 3.58 -2.45
N PHE A 89 -8.34 3.20 -3.49
CA PHE A 89 -8.91 2.84 -4.79
C PHE A 89 -9.92 1.71 -4.64
N MET A 90 -9.54 0.66 -3.93
CA MET A 90 -10.39 -0.50 -3.68
C MET A 90 -11.67 -0.15 -2.91
N ILE A 91 -11.56 0.70 -1.87
CA ILE A 91 -12.73 1.19 -1.12
C ILE A 91 -13.67 1.97 -2.04
N ARG A 92 -13.16 2.93 -2.81
CA ARG A 92 -14.02 3.75 -3.68
C ARG A 92 -14.60 2.94 -4.84
N LEU A 93 -13.85 1.96 -5.37
CA LEU A 93 -14.36 1.06 -6.39
C LEU A 93 -15.56 0.26 -5.87
N SER A 94 -15.51 -0.24 -4.63
CA SER A 94 -16.60 -1.02 -4.03
C SER A 94 -17.80 -0.17 -3.61
N GLU A 95 -17.58 1.10 -3.23
CA GLU A 95 -18.65 2.04 -2.88
C GLU A 95 -19.36 2.61 -4.11
N LEU A 96 -18.63 2.84 -5.20
CA LEU A 96 -19.15 3.55 -6.38
C LEU A 96 -19.53 2.61 -7.53
N THR A 97 -19.22 1.33 -7.44
CA THR A 97 -19.56 0.33 -8.46
C THR A 97 -20.05 -0.98 -7.84
N THR A 98 -20.57 -1.88 -8.67
CA THR A 98 -20.97 -3.23 -8.25
C THR A 98 -19.82 -4.25 -8.39
N THR A 99 -18.60 -3.80 -8.66
CA THR A 99 -17.44 -4.68 -8.86
C THR A 99 -17.07 -5.38 -7.55
N PRO A 100 -17.04 -6.72 -7.49
CA PRO A 100 -16.55 -7.43 -6.32
C PRO A 100 -15.07 -7.09 -6.09
N VAL A 101 -14.74 -6.69 -4.87
CA VAL A 101 -13.36 -6.44 -4.44
C VAL A 101 -12.89 -7.52 -3.48
N SER A 102 -11.61 -7.90 -3.58
CA SER A 102 -11.01 -8.85 -2.65
C SER A 102 -10.79 -8.19 -1.30
N LEU A 103 -11.23 -8.86 -0.24
CA LEU A 103 -11.13 -8.41 1.15
C LEU A 103 -10.43 -9.47 2.00
N ASP A 104 -9.71 -9.03 3.03
CA ASP A 104 -9.16 -9.93 4.03
C ASP A 104 -10.24 -10.36 5.06
N PRO A 105 -9.95 -11.29 5.99
CA PRO A 105 -10.91 -11.75 6.99
C PRO A 105 -11.41 -10.66 7.96
N HIS A 106 -10.76 -9.51 8.02
CA HIS A 106 -11.15 -8.36 8.83
C HIS A 106 -12.01 -7.36 8.04
N GLY A 107 -12.18 -7.58 6.73
CA GLY A 107 -12.94 -6.72 5.84
C GLY A 107 -12.12 -5.59 5.22
N ASP A 108 -10.79 -5.58 5.40
CA ASP A 108 -9.92 -4.60 4.77
C ASP A 108 -9.60 -5.03 3.32
N PRO A 109 -9.51 -4.10 2.35
CA PRO A 109 -9.20 -4.46 0.98
C PRO A 109 -7.84 -5.14 0.80
N ASN A 110 -7.81 -6.19 -0.01
CA ASN A 110 -6.59 -6.79 -0.49
C ASN A 110 -6.03 -5.96 -1.66
N HIS A 111 -4.80 -5.48 -1.47
CA HIS A 111 -3.95 -4.96 -2.53
C HIS A 111 -2.64 -5.74 -2.49
N VAL A 112 -2.01 -5.91 -3.64
CA VAL A 112 -0.80 -6.72 -3.77
C VAL A 112 0.30 -5.96 -4.48
N VAL A 113 1.53 -6.33 -4.19
CA VAL A 113 2.72 -5.87 -4.88
C VAL A 113 3.29 -7.04 -5.68
N VAL A 114 3.41 -6.88 -6.99
CA VAL A 114 3.93 -7.88 -7.93
C VAL A 114 5.18 -7.36 -8.62
N ARG A 115 6.03 -8.26 -9.12
CA ARG A 115 7.09 -7.92 -10.08
C ARG A 115 6.71 -8.38 -11.47
N LEU A 116 7.30 -7.76 -12.48
CA LEU A 116 7.08 -8.13 -13.89
C LEU A 116 7.61 -9.53 -14.23
N THR A 117 8.49 -10.08 -13.39
CA THR A 117 9.05 -11.42 -13.52
C THR A 117 8.33 -12.47 -12.67
N ASP A 118 7.38 -12.06 -11.81
CA ASP A 118 6.64 -12.98 -10.96
C ASP A 118 5.63 -13.79 -11.81
N PRO A 119 5.55 -15.12 -11.64
CA PRO A 119 4.54 -15.92 -12.34
C PRO A 119 3.11 -15.58 -11.91
N GLU A 120 2.91 -15.09 -10.69
CA GLU A 120 1.60 -14.65 -10.18
C GLU A 120 1.10 -13.36 -10.84
N LEU A 121 1.93 -12.64 -11.60
CA LEU A 121 1.52 -11.45 -12.35
C LEU A 121 0.27 -11.71 -13.22
N PHE A 122 0.20 -12.91 -13.80
CA PHE A 122 -0.88 -13.31 -14.71
C PHE A 122 -2.22 -13.59 -13.99
N ASP A 123 -2.23 -13.64 -12.66
CA ASP A 123 -3.47 -13.74 -11.87
C ASP A 123 -4.19 -12.38 -11.75
N TYR A 124 -3.54 -11.28 -12.16
CA TYR A 124 -4.05 -9.92 -12.02
C TYR A 124 -4.26 -9.26 -13.39
N PRO A 125 -5.49 -9.22 -13.93
CA PRO A 125 -5.75 -8.67 -15.27
C PRO A 125 -5.56 -7.15 -15.36
N PHE A 126 -5.43 -6.48 -14.22
CA PHE A 126 -5.15 -5.06 -14.10
C PHE A 126 -3.95 -4.87 -13.17
N VAL A 127 -2.96 -4.09 -13.62
CA VAL A 127 -1.82 -3.66 -12.81
C VAL A 127 -1.61 -2.16 -12.88
N PHE A 128 -1.04 -1.61 -11.82
CA PHE A 128 -0.77 -0.19 -11.66
C PHE A 128 0.72 0.09 -11.39
N MET A 129 1.22 1.19 -11.91
CA MET A 129 2.55 1.73 -11.61
C MET A 129 2.48 3.23 -11.32
N SER A 130 2.97 3.64 -10.15
CA SER A 130 3.16 5.06 -9.81
C SER A 130 4.59 5.48 -10.07
N ASP A 131 4.83 6.77 -10.30
CA ASP A 131 6.17 7.39 -10.36
C ASP A 131 7.07 6.74 -11.43
N VAL A 132 6.46 6.43 -12.58
CA VAL A 132 7.17 5.79 -13.71
C VAL A 132 8.15 6.73 -14.41
N GLY A 133 8.19 8.01 -14.03
CA GLY A 133 9.21 8.95 -14.48
C GLY A 133 10.63 8.59 -14.06
N THR A 134 10.75 7.69 -13.08
CA THR A 134 12.03 7.18 -12.57
C THR A 134 12.31 5.73 -12.92
N VAL A 135 11.35 5.02 -13.54
CA VAL A 135 11.40 3.56 -13.71
C VAL A 135 12.62 3.09 -14.49
N PHE A 136 13.12 1.92 -14.11
CA PHE A 136 14.09 1.13 -14.83
C PHE A 136 13.59 -0.31 -14.95
N PHE A 137 13.57 -0.82 -16.18
CA PHE A 137 13.37 -2.23 -16.50
C PHE A 137 14.67 -2.87 -16.98
N THR A 138 14.96 -4.02 -16.39
CA THR A 138 15.84 -5.04 -16.95
C THR A 138 15.19 -5.68 -18.19
N ASP A 139 15.98 -6.40 -19.00
CA ASP A 139 15.46 -7.11 -20.17
C ASP A 139 14.41 -8.16 -19.79
N ASP A 140 14.59 -8.83 -18.64
CA ASP A 140 13.63 -9.81 -18.12
C ASP A 140 12.31 -9.15 -17.69
N GLU A 141 12.37 -8.00 -17.02
CA GLU A 141 11.17 -7.23 -16.63
C GLU A 141 10.44 -6.68 -17.86
N ALA A 142 11.18 -6.16 -18.84
CA ALA A 142 10.60 -5.68 -20.10
C ALA A 142 9.94 -6.83 -20.88
N GLY A 143 10.58 -8.00 -20.93
CA GLY A 143 9.99 -9.21 -21.52
C GLY A 143 8.78 -9.72 -20.74
N GLY A 144 8.80 -9.63 -19.41
CA GLY A 144 7.66 -9.91 -18.54
C GLY A 144 6.46 -9.00 -18.83
N LEU A 145 6.68 -7.69 -18.86
CA LEU A 145 5.65 -6.69 -19.19
C LEU A 145 5.07 -6.91 -20.60
N ARG A 146 5.92 -7.17 -21.59
CA ARG A 146 5.48 -7.49 -22.94
C ARG A 146 4.52 -8.68 -22.94
N ARG A 147 4.91 -9.81 -22.33
CA ARG A 147 4.07 -11.01 -22.26
C ARG A 147 2.75 -10.74 -21.56
N TYR A 148 2.78 -9.99 -20.46
CA TYR A 148 1.58 -9.61 -19.72
C TYR A 148 0.57 -8.84 -20.62
N LEU A 149 1.04 -7.82 -21.32
CA LEU A 149 0.20 -6.99 -22.19
C LEU A 149 -0.28 -7.76 -23.43
N GLU A 150 0.58 -8.55 -24.07
CA GLU A 150 0.22 -9.37 -25.24
C GLU A 150 -0.78 -10.49 -24.89
N GLN A 151 -0.86 -10.91 -23.62
CA GLN A 151 -1.86 -11.86 -23.12
C GLN A 151 -3.15 -11.20 -22.62
N GLY A 152 -3.31 -9.89 -22.82
CA GLY A 152 -4.55 -9.16 -22.51
C GLY A 152 -4.55 -8.48 -21.13
N GLY A 153 -3.41 -8.42 -20.45
CA GLY A 153 -3.26 -7.63 -19.23
C GLY A 153 -3.40 -6.13 -19.49
N PHE A 154 -3.88 -5.39 -18.50
CA PHE A 154 -4.06 -3.94 -18.55
C PHE A 154 -3.10 -3.25 -17.60
N LEU A 155 -2.31 -2.31 -18.12
CA LEU A 155 -1.40 -1.47 -17.33
C LEU A 155 -1.93 -0.04 -17.26
N TRP A 156 -2.10 0.47 -16.04
CA TRP A 156 -2.24 1.90 -15.78
C TRP A 156 -0.94 2.43 -15.15
N VAL A 157 -0.36 3.47 -15.75
CA VAL A 157 0.75 4.24 -15.17
C VAL A 157 0.32 5.65 -14.78
N ASP A 158 0.79 6.15 -13.64
CA ASP A 158 0.49 7.50 -13.15
C ASP A 158 1.68 8.10 -12.37
N ASP A 159 1.51 9.36 -11.97
CA ASP A 159 2.37 10.15 -11.09
C ASP A 159 3.77 10.43 -11.67
N PHE A 160 3.81 10.83 -12.94
CA PHE A 160 5.04 11.28 -13.58
C PHE A 160 4.78 12.59 -14.31
N TRP A 161 5.67 13.57 -14.11
CA TRP A 161 5.35 14.95 -14.45
C TRP A 161 6.39 15.55 -15.39
N GLY A 162 5.91 16.09 -16.51
CA GLY A 162 6.70 16.85 -17.47
C GLY A 162 7.52 16.00 -18.46
N PRO A 163 8.20 16.68 -19.41
CA PRO A 163 8.82 16.01 -20.56
C PRO A 163 9.92 15.00 -20.18
N ALA A 164 10.74 15.31 -19.17
CA ALA A 164 11.82 14.43 -18.76
C ALA A 164 11.31 13.09 -18.19
N ALA A 165 10.26 13.15 -17.37
CA ALA A 165 9.63 11.96 -16.81
C ALA A 165 8.93 11.13 -17.90
N TRP A 166 8.25 11.81 -18.83
CA TRP A 166 7.68 11.18 -20.01
C TRP A 166 8.73 10.50 -20.89
N ASP A 167 9.88 11.12 -21.11
CA ASP A 167 10.96 10.55 -21.90
C ASP A 167 11.54 9.28 -21.26
N THR A 168 11.71 9.24 -19.93
CA THR A 168 12.09 8.02 -19.20
C THR A 168 11.05 6.93 -19.43
N TRP A 169 9.78 7.20 -19.12
CA TRP A 169 8.71 6.23 -19.28
C TRP A 169 8.63 5.70 -20.72
N ARG A 170 8.66 6.60 -21.71
CA ARG A 170 8.65 6.27 -23.13
C ARG A 170 9.84 5.39 -23.51
N GLY A 171 11.04 5.66 -23.01
CA GLY A 171 12.21 4.82 -23.26
C GLY A 171 12.05 3.41 -22.71
N GLU A 172 11.55 3.29 -21.49
CA GLU A 172 11.39 2.02 -20.79
C GLU A 172 10.25 1.16 -21.36
N ILE A 173 9.08 1.74 -21.60
CA ILE A 173 7.96 0.99 -22.21
C ILE A 173 8.30 0.52 -23.62
N ARG A 174 9.21 1.20 -24.33
CA ARG A 174 9.68 0.80 -25.66
C ARG A 174 10.53 -0.47 -25.66
N LYS A 175 11.14 -0.83 -24.53
CA LYS A 175 11.82 -2.13 -24.37
C LYS A 175 10.81 -3.28 -24.42
N ALA A 176 9.64 -3.10 -23.79
CA ALA A 176 8.56 -4.08 -23.83
C ALA A 176 7.75 -4.01 -25.13
N LEU A 177 7.44 -2.81 -25.61
CA LEU A 177 6.58 -2.53 -26.76
C LEU A 177 7.29 -1.63 -27.79
N PRO A 178 8.05 -2.22 -28.73
CA PRO A 178 8.77 -1.47 -29.77
C PRO A 178 7.84 -0.62 -30.64
N SER A 179 8.28 0.60 -30.99
CA SER A 179 7.48 1.58 -31.75
C SER A 179 7.05 1.14 -33.13
N SER A 180 7.83 0.26 -33.78
CA SER A 180 7.51 -0.27 -35.10
C SER A 180 6.25 -1.14 -35.11
N GLN A 181 5.91 -1.74 -33.96
CA GLN A 181 4.74 -2.61 -33.80
C GLN A 181 3.64 -1.94 -32.99
N TYR A 182 4.02 -1.13 -31.99
CA TYR A 182 3.12 -0.56 -30.99
C TYR A 182 3.26 0.97 -30.93
N PRO A 183 2.72 1.74 -31.88
CA PRO A 183 2.81 3.21 -31.85
C PRO A 183 2.09 3.79 -30.62
N ILE A 184 2.66 4.84 -30.03
CA ILE A 184 1.97 5.60 -28.98
C ILE A 184 1.07 6.62 -29.67
N THR A 185 -0.21 6.61 -29.31
CA THR A 185 -1.22 7.53 -29.85
C THR A 185 -1.70 8.42 -28.72
N ASP A 186 -1.65 9.73 -28.93
CA ASP A 186 -2.29 10.71 -28.06
C ASP A 186 -3.79 10.76 -28.40
N LEU A 187 -4.64 10.83 -27.37
CA LEU A 187 -6.10 10.82 -27.50
C LEU A 187 -6.73 12.20 -27.31
N SER A 188 -5.91 13.27 -27.23
CA SER A 188 -6.35 14.66 -27.05
C SER A 188 -6.97 15.33 -28.27
#